data_AF-A0AAV4FQ00-F1
#
_entry.id   AF-A0AAV4FQ00-F1
#
_cell.length_a   1.000
_cell.length_b   1.000
_cell.length_c   1.000
_cell.angle_alpha   90.00
_cell.angle_beta   90.00
_cell.angle_gamma   90.00
#
_symmetry.space_group_name_H-M   'P 1'
#
loop_
_entity.id
_entity.type
_entity.pdbx_description
1 polymer ?
#
loop_
_entity_poly.entity_id
_entity_poly.type
_entity_poly.pdbx_seq_one_letter_code
_entity_poly.pdbx_strand_id
1 'polypeptide(L)'
;MKMRCHRRLLGISYKEQITNDELRRRIENAIRPHVDLLAIVRQRKLKWYGHTTRSSGLAKTIMQGTDNGGRRRGRQKKRWEDNLREWTELELRNTLRIAEDREEWKAVLEAVGIAASVALFKTAEKTSPANEFDPSSVLGRVESQSMSGSLHVLHCLANR
;
A
#
# COMPACT_ATOMS: atom_id res chain seq x y z
N MET A 1 -6.91 5.05 25.02
CA MET A 1 -8.30 4.86 24.51
C MET A 1 -8.49 3.51 23.78
N LYS A 2 -7.54 3.08 22.93
CA LYS A 2 -7.64 1.87 22.08
C LYS A 2 -7.94 0.55 22.83
N MET A 3 -7.24 0.27 23.95
CA MET A 3 -7.37 -1.01 24.68
C MET A 3 -8.74 -1.23 25.32
N ARG A 4 -9.38 -0.17 25.83
CA ARG A 4 -10.73 -0.26 26.42
C ARG A 4 -11.77 -0.62 25.37
N CYS A 5 -11.65 -0.07 24.17
CA CYS A 5 -12.52 -0.40 23.04
C CYS A 5 -12.31 -1.86 22.60
N HIS A 6 -11.06 -2.34 22.57
CA HIS A 6 -10.74 -3.72 22.21
C HIS A 6 -11.31 -4.75 23.20
N ARG A 7 -11.21 -4.50 24.51
CA ARG A 7 -11.81 -5.39 25.51
C ARG A 7 -13.33 -5.45 25.38
N ARG A 8 -13.98 -4.30 25.17
CA ARG A 8 -15.44 -4.25 24.92
C ARG A 8 -15.83 -5.01 23.65
N LEU A 9 -15.07 -4.84 22.57
CA LEU A 9 -15.34 -5.50 21.29
C LEU A 9 -15.28 -7.03 21.40
N LEU A 10 -14.35 -7.57 22.19
CA LEU A 10 -14.21 -9.01 22.43
C LEU A 10 -15.02 -9.53 23.62
N GLY A 11 -15.77 -8.68 24.32
CA GLY A 11 -16.50 -9.08 25.52
C GLY A 11 -15.61 -9.48 26.71
N ILE A 12 -14.36 -9.05 26.76
CA ILE A 12 -13.39 -9.42 27.80
C ILE A 12 -13.69 -8.66 29.10
N SER A 13 -13.97 -9.41 30.18
CA SER A 13 -14.19 -8.84 31.51
C SER A 13 -12.92 -8.21 32.05
N TYR A 14 -13.03 -7.17 32.89
CA TYR A 14 -11.86 -6.59 33.57
C TYR A 14 -11.21 -7.57 34.57
N LYS A 15 -11.95 -8.59 35.02
CA LYS A 15 -11.46 -9.64 35.92
C LYS A 15 -10.48 -10.58 35.21
N GLU A 16 -10.57 -10.68 33.88
CA GLU A 16 -9.62 -11.45 33.09
C GLU A 16 -8.29 -10.69 32.98
N GLN A 17 -7.26 -11.21 33.63
CA GLN A 17 -5.91 -10.65 33.61
C GLN A 17 -5.21 -11.00 32.30
N ILE A 18 -5.58 -10.29 31.24
CA ILE A 18 -5.03 -10.44 29.89
C ILE A 18 -4.02 -9.32 29.64
N THR A 19 -2.83 -9.68 29.18
CA THR A 19 -1.78 -8.73 28.81
C THR A 19 -2.18 -7.88 27.61
N ASN A 20 -1.59 -6.69 27.52
CA ASN A 20 -1.85 -5.77 26.43
C ASN A 20 -1.43 -6.32 25.06
N ASP A 21 -0.39 -7.16 25.02
CA ASP A 21 0.07 -7.82 23.79
C ASP A 21 -0.88 -8.93 23.35
N GLU A 22 -1.36 -9.76 24.28
CA GLU A 22 -2.36 -10.80 24.01
C GLU A 22 -3.67 -10.18 23.49
N LEU A 23 -4.14 -9.10 24.10
CA LEU A 23 -5.36 -8.42 23.66
C LEU A 23 -5.23 -7.89 22.22
N ARG A 24 -4.06 -7.34 21.86
CA ARG A 24 -3.79 -6.88 20.48
C ARG A 24 -3.83 -8.04 19.51
N ARG A 25 -3.20 -9.17 19.84
CA ARG A 25 -3.21 -10.37 18.99
C ARG A 25 -4.62 -10.93 18.79
N ARG A 26 -5.44 -10.97 19.84
CA ARG A 26 -6.84 -11.42 19.75
C ARG A 26 -7.68 -10.52 18.84
N ILE A 27 -7.52 -9.20 18.97
CA ILE A 27 -8.19 -8.24 18.08
C ILE A 27 -7.75 -8.43 16.64
N GLU A 28 -6.45 -8.60 16.42
CA GLU A 28 -5.91 -8.75 15.07
C GLU A 28 -6.44 -10.05 14.44
N ASN A 29 -6.43 -11.16 15.18
CA ASN A 29 -6.97 -12.43 14.71
C ASN A 29 -8.49 -12.38 14.46
N ALA A 30 -9.25 -11.68 15.31
CA ALA A 30 -10.70 -11.52 15.12
C ALA A 30 -11.04 -10.65 13.89
N ILE A 31 -10.16 -9.73 13.50
CA ILE A 31 -10.36 -8.83 12.35
C ILE A 31 -9.73 -9.39 11.06
N ARG A 32 -8.68 -10.23 11.16
CA ARG A 32 -7.82 -10.65 10.05
C ARG A 32 -8.48 -11.33 8.85
N PRO A 33 -9.65 -11.98 8.89
CA PRO A 33 -10.28 -12.44 7.65
C PRO A 33 -11.14 -11.36 6.96
N HIS A 34 -11.20 -10.11 7.46
CA HIS A 34 -12.07 -9.09 6.87
C HIS A 34 -11.43 -8.45 5.62
N VAL A 35 -12.11 -8.58 4.47
CA VAL A 35 -11.80 -7.87 3.23
C VAL A 35 -11.78 -6.37 3.50
N ASP A 36 -10.69 -5.65 3.20
CA ASP A 36 -10.60 -4.20 3.44
C ASP A 36 -11.89 -3.48 2.97
N LEU A 37 -12.60 -2.85 3.91
CA LEU A 37 -13.85 -2.15 3.63
C LEU A 37 -13.63 -1.08 2.56
N LEU A 38 -12.47 -0.41 2.58
CA LEU A 38 -12.14 0.57 1.56
C LEU A 38 -11.98 -0.09 0.20
N ALA A 39 -11.40 -1.29 0.11
CA ALA A 39 -11.33 -2.04 -1.15
C ALA A 39 -12.73 -2.40 -1.67
N ILE A 40 -13.66 -2.84 -0.81
CA ILE A 40 -15.05 -3.12 -1.22
C ILE A 40 -15.73 -1.85 -1.75
N VAL A 41 -15.59 -0.74 -1.02
CA VAL A 41 -16.19 0.55 -1.42
C VAL A 41 -15.60 1.04 -2.74
N ARG A 42 -14.27 0.95 -2.91
CA ARG A 42 -13.58 1.27 -4.16
C ARG A 42 -14.13 0.45 -5.31
N GLN A 43 -14.22 -0.86 -5.16
CA GLN A 43 -14.69 -1.77 -6.20
C GLN A 43 -16.14 -1.49 -6.60
N ARG A 44 -17.03 -1.25 -5.63
CA ARG A 44 -18.44 -0.91 -5.89
C ARG A 44 -18.57 0.41 -6.64
N LYS A 45 -17.82 1.43 -6.23
CA LYS A 45 -17.82 2.75 -6.88
C LYS A 45 -17.34 2.67 -8.32
N LEU A 46 -16.26 1.94 -8.59
CA LEU A 46 -15.75 1.75 -9.95
C LEU A 46 -16.70 0.91 -10.81
N LYS A 47 -17.33 -0.13 -10.26
CA LYS A 47 -18.38 -0.90 -10.98
C LYS A 47 -19.54 0.00 -11.39
N TRP A 48 -20.01 0.85 -10.49
CA TRP A 48 -21.08 1.80 -10.77
C TRP A 48 -20.68 2.85 -11.80
N TYR A 49 -19.42 3.31 -11.78
CA TYR A 49 -18.88 4.23 -12.78
C TYR A 49 -18.99 3.62 -14.19
N GLY A 50 -18.43 2.43 -14.42
CA GLY A 50 -18.48 1.78 -15.73
C GLY A 50 -19.91 1.44 -16.18
N HIS A 51 -20.82 1.14 -15.25
CA HIS A 51 -22.24 1.00 -15.59
C HIS A 51 -22.84 2.33 -16.06
N THR A 52 -22.61 3.41 -15.31
CA THR A 52 -23.18 4.73 -15.59
C THR A 52 -22.61 5.32 -16.87
N THR A 53 -21.32 5.13 -17.17
CA THR A 53 -20.69 5.58 -18.43
C THR A 53 -21.31 4.94 -19.66
N ARG A 54 -21.74 3.67 -19.58
CA ARG A 54 -22.41 2.96 -20.67
C ARG A 54 -23.91 3.20 -20.72
N SER A 55 -24.52 3.65 -19.63
CA SER A 55 -25.94 4.03 -19.60
C SER A 55 -26.17 5.38 -20.30
N SER A 56 -27.37 5.57 -20.84
CA SER A 56 -27.87 6.89 -21.24
C SER A 56 -28.79 7.42 -20.15
N GLY A 57 -28.46 8.60 -19.59
CA GLY A 57 -29.31 9.22 -18.57
C GLY A 57 -28.62 10.32 -17.78
N LEU A 58 -29.40 10.98 -16.92
CA LEU A 58 -28.95 12.10 -16.08
C LEU A 58 -27.75 11.72 -15.20
N ALA A 59 -27.67 10.48 -14.73
CA ALA A 59 -26.54 10.01 -13.93
C ALA A 59 -25.20 10.13 -14.67
N LYS A 60 -25.16 9.82 -15.98
CA LYS A 60 -23.96 10.00 -16.81
C LYS A 60 -23.59 11.47 -16.93
N THR A 61 -24.56 12.33 -17.22
CA THR A 61 -24.37 13.78 -17.33
C THR A 61 -23.87 14.39 -16.03
N ILE A 62 -24.46 14.05 -14.88
CA ILE A 62 -24.03 14.55 -13.57
C ILE A 62 -22.62 14.04 -13.23
N MET A 63 -22.33 12.78 -13.54
CA MET A 63 -21.04 12.19 -13.20
C MET A 63 -19.88 12.71 -14.06
N GLN A 64 -20.17 13.12 -15.30
CA GLN A 64 -19.22 13.73 -16.23
C GLN A 64 -19.22 15.27 -16.15
N GLY A 65 -20.22 15.86 -15.50
CA GLY A 65 -20.36 17.28 -15.32
C GLY A 65 -19.32 17.82 -14.34
N THR A 66 -18.18 18.27 -14.85
CA THR A 66 -17.21 19.00 -14.05
C THR A 66 -17.75 20.40 -13.77
N ASP A 67 -18.38 20.60 -12.61
CA ASP A 67 -18.78 21.94 -12.19
C ASP A 67 -17.54 22.81 -11.94
N ASN A 68 -17.43 23.94 -12.64
CA ASN A 68 -16.34 24.91 -12.50
C ASN A 68 -16.43 25.77 -11.22
N GLY A 69 -17.39 25.47 -10.34
CA GLY A 69 -17.59 26.18 -9.08
C GLY A 69 -16.66 25.73 -7.95
N GLY A 70 -16.29 26.67 -7.07
CA GLY A 70 -15.62 26.37 -5.81
C GLY A 70 -16.60 25.78 -4.78
N ARG A 71 -16.10 24.92 -3.88
CA ARG A 71 -16.88 24.42 -2.74
C ARG A 71 -16.73 25.36 -1.53
N ARG A 72 -17.83 25.60 -0.81
CA ARG A 72 -17.83 26.37 0.45
C ARG A 72 -16.89 25.75 1.50
N ARG A 73 -16.34 26.59 2.37
CA ARG A 73 -15.51 26.18 3.51
C ARG A 73 -16.25 25.14 4.36
N GLY A 74 -15.54 24.10 4.79
CA GLY A 74 -16.10 22.99 5.59
C GLY A 74 -16.63 21.81 4.77
N ARG A 75 -16.90 21.98 3.47
CA ARG A 75 -17.28 20.85 2.60
C ARG A 75 -16.05 20.11 2.09
N GLN A 76 -16.16 18.79 1.96
CA GLN A 76 -15.10 17.96 1.38
C GLN A 76 -14.71 18.49 -0.01
N LYS A 77 -13.41 18.77 -0.19
CA LYS A 77 -12.86 19.27 -1.45
C LYS A 77 -12.77 18.19 -2.53
N LYS A 78 -12.53 16.95 -2.12
CA LYS A 78 -12.37 15.77 -2.98
C LYS A 78 -13.61 15.55 -3.85
N ARG A 79 -13.42 15.60 -5.17
CA ARG A 79 -14.41 15.28 -6.21
C ARG A 79 -14.55 13.77 -6.37
N TRP A 80 -15.62 13.38 -7.05
CA TRP A 80 -15.75 12.01 -7.53
C TRP A 80 -14.61 11.65 -8.48
N GLU A 81 -14.30 12.52 -9.45
CA GLU A 81 -13.19 12.40 -10.40
C GLU A 81 -11.84 12.22 -9.70
N ASP A 82 -11.59 12.95 -8.60
CA ASP A 82 -10.36 12.81 -7.81
C ASP A 82 -10.18 11.39 -7.26
N ASN A 83 -11.28 10.72 -6.85
CA ASN A 83 -11.21 9.33 -6.40
C ASN A 83 -10.92 8.38 -7.56
N LEU A 84 -11.47 8.64 -8.75
CA LEU A 84 -11.20 7.83 -9.94
C LEU A 84 -9.72 7.91 -10.32
N ARG A 85 -9.18 9.13 -10.37
CA ARG A 85 -7.76 9.36 -10.67
C ARG A 85 -6.85 8.73 -9.62
N GLU A 86 -7.20 8.83 -8.33
CA GLU A 86 -6.43 8.21 -7.25
C GLU A 86 -6.44 6.67 -7.31
N TRP A 87 -7.56 6.04 -7.69
CA TRP A 87 -7.65 4.57 -7.65
C TRP A 87 -7.25 3.89 -8.94
N THR A 88 -7.46 4.55 -10.09
CA THR A 88 -7.13 3.98 -11.40
C THR A 88 -5.81 4.50 -11.95
N GLU A 89 -5.28 5.61 -11.40
CA GLU A 89 -4.08 6.31 -11.91
C GLU A 89 -4.23 6.80 -13.36
N LEU A 90 -5.48 6.91 -13.83
CA LEU A 90 -5.82 7.36 -15.18
C LEU A 90 -6.37 8.79 -15.15
N GLU A 91 -6.07 9.54 -16.22
CA GLU A 91 -6.74 10.80 -16.52
C GLU A 91 -8.22 10.55 -16.85
N LEU A 92 -9.10 11.45 -16.41
CA LEU A 92 -10.56 11.31 -16.53
C LEU A 92 -11.02 10.99 -17.96
N ARG A 93 -10.41 11.64 -18.96
CA ARG A 93 -10.70 11.41 -20.38
C ARG A 93 -10.39 9.98 -20.82
N ASN A 94 -9.29 9.41 -20.32
CA ASN A 94 -8.91 8.02 -20.60
C ASN A 94 -9.83 7.06 -19.86
N THR A 95 -10.14 7.35 -18.60
CA THR A 95 -11.09 6.55 -17.81
C THR A 95 -12.46 6.48 -18.47
N LEU A 96 -12.93 7.57 -19.10
CA LEU A 96 -14.18 7.58 -19.86
C LEU A 96 -14.14 6.65 -21.07
N ARG A 97 -13.10 6.75 -21.89
CA ARG A 97 -12.93 5.91 -23.09
C ARG A 97 -12.87 4.42 -22.72
N ILE A 98 -12.07 4.09 -21.71
CA ILE A 98 -11.90 2.70 -21.24
C ILE A 98 -13.19 2.15 -20.61
N ALA A 99 -13.96 3.01 -19.92
CA ALA A 99 -15.21 2.60 -19.30
C ALA A 99 -16.37 2.34 -20.29
N GLU A 100 -16.24 2.77 -21.54
CA GLU A 100 -17.21 2.45 -22.60
C GLU A 100 -17.11 0.97 -23.01
N ASP A 101 -15.89 0.42 -23.05
CA ASP A 101 -15.68 -1.01 -23.26
C ASP A 101 -15.86 -1.79 -21.95
N ARG A 102 -16.70 -2.83 -21.99
CA ARG A 102 -17.01 -3.63 -20.81
C ARG A 102 -15.82 -4.47 -20.34
N GLU A 103 -15.06 -5.03 -21.28
CA GLU A 103 -13.94 -5.92 -20.99
C GLU A 103 -12.71 -5.11 -20.57
N GLU A 104 -12.45 -3.97 -21.20
CA GLU A 104 -11.37 -3.08 -20.74
C GLU A 104 -11.67 -2.53 -19.33
N TRP A 105 -12.92 -2.13 -19.04
CA TRP A 105 -13.29 -1.68 -17.70
C TRP A 105 -13.18 -2.79 -16.65
N LYS A 106 -13.51 -4.03 -17.04
CA LYS A 106 -13.34 -5.20 -16.18
C LYS A 106 -11.86 -5.43 -15.87
N ALA A 107 -10.97 -5.31 -16.85
CA ALA A 107 -9.53 -5.43 -16.62
C ALA A 107 -9.01 -4.38 -15.62
N VAL A 108 -9.49 -3.13 -15.69
CA VAL A 108 -9.18 -2.09 -14.69
C VAL A 108 -9.70 -2.46 -13.30
N LEU A 109 -10.93 -2.97 -13.21
CA LEU A 109 -11.52 -3.41 -11.93
C LEU A 109 -10.76 -4.57 -11.29
N GLU A 110 -10.30 -5.53 -12.10
CA GLU A 110 -9.45 -6.62 -11.61
C GLU A 110 -8.08 -6.09 -11.18
N ALA A 111 -7.46 -5.17 -11.93
CA ALA A 111 -6.19 -4.56 -11.54
C ALA A 111 -6.28 -3.81 -10.21
N VAL A 112 -7.35 -3.03 -9.98
CA VAL A 112 -7.59 -2.33 -8.70
C VAL A 112 -7.88 -3.30 -7.55
N GLY A 113 -8.64 -4.38 -7.82
CA GLY A 113 -8.91 -5.44 -6.86
C GLY A 113 -7.66 -6.24 -6.47
N ILE A 114 -6.79 -6.53 -7.44
CA ILE A 114 -5.51 -7.22 -7.25
C ILE A 114 -4.52 -6.30 -6.52
N ALA A 115 -4.46 -5.00 -6.83
CA ALA A 115 -3.64 -4.07 -6.07
C ALA A 115 -4.05 -4.00 -4.59
N ALA A 116 -5.36 -4.11 -4.30
CA ALA A 116 -5.86 -4.19 -2.93
C ALA A 116 -5.51 -5.53 -2.24
N SER A 117 -5.52 -6.66 -2.94
CA SER A 117 -5.13 -7.97 -2.37
C SER A 117 -3.60 -8.11 -2.21
N VAL A 118 -2.81 -7.57 -3.15
CA VAL A 118 -1.34 -7.52 -3.06
C VAL A 118 -0.89 -6.60 -1.93
N ALA A 119 -1.59 -5.48 -1.69
CA ALA A 119 -1.34 -4.64 -0.53
C ALA A 119 -1.60 -5.39 0.79
N LEU A 120 -2.65 -6.22 0.85
CA LEU A 120 -2.93 -7.09 2.01
C LEU A 120 -1.84 -8.16 2.19
N PHE A 121 -1.30 -8.73 1.11
CA PHE A 121 -0.23 -9.71 1.16
C PHE A 121 1.11 -9.09 1.62
N LYS A 122 1.47 -7.91 1.11
CA LYS A 122 2.69 -7.17 1.50
C LYS A 122 2.65 -6.66 2.95
N THR A 123 1.46 -6.41 3.52
CA THR A 123 1.34 -6.07 4.96
C THR A 123 1.56 -7.26 5.89
N ALA A 124 1.34 -8.49 5.42
CA ALA A 124 1.56 -9.70 6.22
C ALA A 124 3.05 -10.08 6.36
N GLU A 125 3.90 -9.65 5.41
CA GLU A 125 5.33 -9.96 5.38
C GLU A 125 6.17 -9.04 6.28
N LYS A 126 5.67 -7.85 6.64
CA LYS A 126 6.41 -6.85 7.45
C LYS A 126 6.39 -7.06 8.97
N THR A 127 5.82 -8.16 9.48
CA THR A 127 5.87 -8.54 10.91
C THR A 127 6.61 -9.84 11.16
N SER A 128 7.80 -10.00 10.55
CA SER A 128 8.81 -10.95 11.03
C SER A 128 10.06 -10.18 11.46
N PRO A 129 10.32 -9.99 12.77
CA PRO A 129 11.57 -9.41 13.25
C PRO A 129 12.62 -10.53 13.33
N ALA A 130 13.08 -11.01 12.17
CA ALA A 130 14.17 -11.99 12.10
C ALA A 130 14.82 -11.97 10.71
N ASN A 131 15.50 -10.87 10.38
CA ASN A 131 16.75 -10.85 9.60
C ASN A 131 17.12 -9.40 9.29
N GLU A 132 17.73 -8.75 10.29
CA GLU A 132 18.62 -7.63 10.02
C GLU A 132 20.01 -8.25 9.79
N PHE A 133 20.32 -8.52 8.53
CA PHE A 133 21.66 -8.93 8.13
C PHE A 133 22.53 -7.66 8.14
N ASP A 134 23.41 -7.54 9.13
CA ASP A 134 24.41 -6.49 9.21
C ASP A 134 25.61 -6.82 8.29
N PRO A 135 25.80 -6.08 7.18
CA PRO A 135 26.87 -6.35 6.23
C PRO A 135 28.27 -6.07 6.78
N SER A 136 28.40 -5.47 7.97
CA SER A 136 29.70 -5.18 8.58
C SER A 136 30.38 -6.41 9.21
N SER A 137 29.66 -7.53 9.35
CA SER A 137 30.18 -8.78 9.94
C SER A 137 31.06 -9.64 9.02
N VAL A 138 31.15 -9.31 7.72
CA VAL A 138 31.87 -10.12 6.71
C VAL A 138 33.31 -9.64 6.48
N LEU A 139 33.71 -8.46 6.99
CA LEU A 139 35.10 -8.01 6.90
C LEU A 139 35.92 -8.48 8.11
N GLY A 140 36.15 -9.80 8.15
CA GLY A 140 37.14 -10.43 9.01
C GLY A 140 38.56 -10.12 8.52
N ARG A 141 39.26 -9.28 9.29
CA ARG A 141 40.67 -9.42 9.71
C ARG A 141 41.61 -10.15 8.71
N VAL A 142 42.28 -9.38 7.86
CA VAL A 142 43.53 -9.81 7.21
C VAL A 142 44.65 -9.62 8.23
N GLU A 143 45.03 -10.70 8.91
CA GLU A 143 46.25 -10.74 9.72
C GLU A 143 47.47 -10.80 8.79
N SER A 144 48.31 -9.78 8.92
CA SER A 144 49.62 -9.63 8.32
C SER A 144 50.58 -10.68 8.88
N GLN A 145 50.87 -11.73 8.10
CA GLN A 145 52.09 -12.53 8.28
C GLN A 145 53.20 -11.95 7.40
N SER A 146 54.11 -11.25 8.06
CA SER A 146 55.46 -10.97 7.57
C SER A 146 56.33 -12.19 7.84
N MET A 147 56.99 -12.76 6.81
CA MET A 147 58.44 -12.99 6.79
C MET A 147 58.90 -13.76 5.53
N SER A 148 59.93 -13.18 4.91
CA SER A 148 61.04 -13.81 4.16
C SER A 148 60.81 -14.31 2.72
N GLY A 149 61.47 -13.65 1.77
CA GLY A 149 61.62 -14.10 0.39
C GLY A 149 62.30 -13.07 -0.50
N SER A 150 63.62 -13.17 -0.61
CA SER A 150 64.56 -12.19 -1.17
C SER A 150 64.56 -12.08 -2.72
N LEU A 151 65.15 -10.98 -3.20
CA LEU A 151 65.76 -10.71 -4.54
C LEU A 151 64.85 -10.24 -5.70
N HIS A 152 64.90 -8.95 -6.05
CA HIS A 152 65.79 -8.41 -7.11
C HIS A 152 65.52 -6.90 -7.32
N VAL A 153 66.36 -5.99 -6.81
CA VAL A 153 67.27 -5.09 -7.57
C VAL A 153 66.62 -4.31 -8.75
N LEU A 154 66.41 -2.99 -8.61
CA LEU A 154 67.12 -1.91 -9.33
C LEU A 154 66.47 -0.53 -9.15
N HIS A 155 67.15 0.27 -8.32
CA HIS A 155 67.52 1.68 -8.47
C HIS A 155 67.05 2.43 -9.74
N CYS A 156 66.37 3.57 -9.57
CA CYS A 156 66.69 4.77 -10.37
C CYS A 156 66.17 6.07 -9.71
N LEU A 157 67.08 7.02 -9.63
CA LEU A 157 67.05 8.34 -8.99
C LEU A 157 66.37 9.42 -9.85
N ALA A 158 66.33 10.62 -9.26
CA ALA A 158 66.07 11.96 -9.86
C ALA A 158 64.58 12.35 -9.87
N ASN A 159 64.09 13.31 -9.08
CA ASN A 159 64.57 14.68 -8.85
C ASN A 159 64.67 15.51 -10.15
N ARG A 160 63.52 16.02 -10.58
CA ARG A 160 63.35 17.35 -11.19
C ARG A 160 61.91 17.82 -11.07
#